data_AF-A0AAU3K7B8-F1
#
_entry.id   AF-A0AAU3K7B8-F1
#
_cell.length_a   1.000
_cell.length_b   1.000
_cell.length_c   1.000
_cell.angle_alpha   90.00
_cell.angle_beta   90.00
_cell.angle_gamma   90.00
#
_symmetry.space_group_name_H-M   'P 1'
#
loop_
_entity.id
_entity.type
_entity.pdbx_description
1 polymer ?
#
loop_
_entity_poly.entity_id
_entity_poly.type
_entity_poly.pdbx_seq_one_letter_code
_entity_poly.pdbx_strand_id
1 'polypeptide(L)'
;MASEPDIAPPTTTHVSTVTDGNPRVFTWEEGARIEVRGPGQEIVIEANAAGLKTLAGHLLTLAQDGTPDGTHLHLDEHSGLEEGSLSLVLERCDED
;
A
#
# COMPACT_ATOMS: atom_id res chain seq x y z
N MET A 1 -26.67 -1.95 -32.95
CA MET A 1 -25.35 -1.62 -32.39
C MET A 1 -25.63 -1.05 -31.02
N ALA A 2 -25.39 -1.82 -29.95
CA ALA A 2 -25.57 -1.35 -28.59
C ALA A 2 -24.28 -0.62 -28.20
N SER A 3 -24.41 0.64 -27.76
CA SER A 3 -23.29 1.44 -27.27
C SER A 3 -22.77 0.87 -25.96
N GLU A 4 -21.47 0.65 -25.88
CA GLU A 4 -20.74 0.28 -24.66
C GLU A 4 -20.86 1.41 -23.61
N PRO A 5 -21.04 1.10 -22.32
CA PRO A 5 -21.05 2.12 -21.29
C PRO A 5 -19.62 2.67 -21.10
N ASP A 6 -19.53 4.00 -21.07
CA ASP A 6 -18.35 4.78 -20.73
C ASP A 6 -17.91 4.46 -19.30
N ILE A 7 -16.90 3.60 -19.16
CA ILE A 7 -16.30 3.25 -17.87
C ILE A 7 -15.39 4.42 -17.49
N ALA A 8 -15.85 5.28 -16.59
CA ALA A 8 -15.02 6.31 -15.98
C ALA A 8 -13.71 5.68 -15.43
N PRO A 9 -12.55 6.33 -15.61
CA PRO A 9 -11.29 5.77 -15.14
C PRO A 9 -11.33 5.57 -13.61
N PRO A 10 -10.71 4.49 -13.09
CA PRO A 10 -10.72 4.17 -11.68
C PRO A 10 -10.13 5.33 -10.86
N THR A 11 -10.86 5.76 -9.82
CA THR A 11 -10.41 6.87 -8.96
C THR A 11 -9.25 6.39 -8.09
N THR A 12 -8.03 6.75 -8.50
CA THR A 12 -6.79 6.39 -7.80
C THR A 12 -6.50 7.41 -6.69
N THR A 13 -6.51 6.97 -5.43
CA THR A 13 -6.08 7.79 -4.29
C THR A 13 -4.56 7.78 -4.20
N HIS A 14 -3.97 8.97 -4.21
CA HIS A 14 -2.52 9.16 -4.09
C HIS A 14 -2.20 9.61 -2.66
N VAL A 15 -1.39 8.83 -1.95
CA VAL A 15 -0.79 9.26 -0.69
C VAL A 15 0.67 9.58 -0.98
N SER A 16 1.03 10.86 -0.86
CA SER A 16 2.42 11.31 -0.97
C SER A 16 3.00 11.45 0.42
N THR A 17 4.00 10.64 0.76
CA THR A 17 4.84 10.88 1.94
C THR A 17 6.14 11.51 1.46
N VAL A 18 6.50 12.66 2.05
CA VAL A 18 7.78 13.32 1.78
C VAL A 18 8.77 12.82 2.81
N THR A 19 9.65 11.92 2.39
CA THR A 19 10.81 11.50 3.18
C THR A 19 12.06 12.04 2.46
N ASP A 20 12.83 12.88 3.15
CA ASP A 20 14.17 13.35 2.73
C ASP A 20 14.33 14.00 1.35
N GLY A 21 13.32 14.77 0.91
CA GLY A 21 13.46 15.70 -0.21
C GLY A 21 13.28 15.11 -1.62
N ASN A 22 12.95 13.82 -1.74
CA ASN A 22 12.46 13.24 -3.00
C ASN A 22 11.02 12.71 -2.79
N PRO A 23 10.00 13.27 -3.45
CA PRO A 23 8.63 12.85 -3.24
C PRO A 23 8.45 11.38 -3.65
N ARG A 24 8.03 10.55 -2.70
CA ARG A 24 7.63 9.17 -2.95
C ARG A 24 6.13 9.12 -3.05
N VAL A 25 5.64 8.41 -4.07
CA VAL A 25 4.21 8.27 -4.31
C VAL A 25 3.82 6.84 -3.98
N PHE A 26 2.92 6.71 -3.01
CA PHE A 26 2.27 5.47 -2.65
C PHE A 26 0.86 5.50 -3.25
N THR A 27 0.61 4.59 -4.18
CA THR A 27 -0.59 4.59 -5.02
C THR A 27 -1.51 3.46 -4.60
N TRP A 28 -2.77 3.81 -4.34
CA TRP A 28 -3.81 2.84 -4.05
C TRP A 28 -4.58 2.47 -5.31
N GLU A 29 -4.63 1.18 -5.60
CA GLU A 29 -5.55 0.63 -6.59
C GLU A 29 -6.99 0.85 -6.13
N GLU A 30 -7.87 1.17 -7.08
CA GLU A 30 -9.28 1.39 -6.78
C GLU A 30 -9.92 0.12 -6.19
N GLY A 31 -10.68 0.30 -5.11
CA GLY A 31 -11.36 -0.79 -4.43
C GLY A 31 -10.42 -1.73 -3.67
N ALA A 32 -9.16 -1.35 -3.45
CA ALA A 32 -8.24 -2.07 -2.57
C ALA A 32 -8.85 -2.29 -1.17
N ARG A 33 -8.74 -3.53 -0.68
CA ARG A 33 -9.10 -3.94 0.68
C ARG A 33 -7.98 -4.78 1.23
N ILE A 34 -7.54 -4.47 2.45
CA ILE A 34 -6.39 -5.09 3.10
C ILE A 34 -6.71 -5.26 4.58
N GLU A 35 -6.66 -6.49 5.08
CA GLU A 35 -6.79 -6.85 6.48
C GLU A 35 -5.49 -7.45 6.98
N VAL A 36 -5.11 -7.13 8.22
CA VAL A 36 -3.93 -7.71 8.88
C VAL A 36 -4.34 -8.33 10.20
N ARG A 37 -4.07 -9.63 10.35
CA ARG A 37 -4.38 -10.39 11.58
C ARG A 37 -3.20 -11.26 12.00
N GLY A 38 -3.06 -11.51 13.30
CA GLY A 38 -1.93 -12.26 13.87
C GLY A 38 -2.35 -13.49 14.66
N PRO A 39 -2.89 -14.56 14.03
CA PRO A 39 -3.23 -15.78 14.74
C PRO A 39 -1.97 -16.54 15.17
N GLY A 40 -1.67 -16.55 16.47
CA GLY A 40 -0.59 -17.34 17.04
C GLY A 40 0.80 -16.78 16.71
N GLN A 41 1.59 -17.51 15.91
CA GLN A 41 2.96 -17.13 15.51
C GLN A 41 3.05 -16.65 14.06
N GLU A 42 1.92 -16.51 13.37
CA GLU A 42 1.87 -16.06 11.98
C GLU A 42 1.20 -14.69 11.88
N ILE A 43 1.62 -13.90 10.90
CA ILE A 43 0.90 -12.71 10.44
C ILE A 43 0.27 -13.05 9.10
N VAL A 44 -1.04 -12.83 9.00
CA VAL A 44 -1.79 -12.97 7.76
C VAL A 44 -2.15 -11.58 7.26
N ILE A 45 -1.63 -11.25 6.07
CA ILE A 45 -2.08 -10.11 5.29
C ILE A 45 -3.08 -10.67 4.26
N GLU A 46 -4.37 -10.45 4.51
CA GLU A 46 -5.45 -10.86 3.64
C GLU A 46 -5.91 -9.66 2.81
N ALA A 47 -5.92 -9.77 1.48
CA ALA A 47 -6.29 -8.65 0.63
C ALA A 47 -6.97 -9.15 -0.65
N ASN A 48 -7.83 -8.31 -1.23
CA ASN A 48 -8.33 -8.55 -2.58
C ASN A 48 -7.23 -8.27 -3.62
N ALA A 49 -7.50 -8.61 -4.89
CA ALA A 49 -6.50 -8.44 -5.96
C ALA A 49 -5.99 -7.00 -6.09
N ALA A 50 -6.85 -6.00 -5.86
CA ALA A 50 -6.45 -4.59 -5.86
C ALA A 50 -5.55 -4.26 -4.65
N GLY A 51 -5.89 -4.72 -3.45
CA GLY A 51 -5.08 -4.52 -2.24
C GLY A 51 -3.70 -5.18 -2.32
N LEU A 52 -3.61 -6.39 -2.89
CA LEU A 52 -2.32 -7.05 -3.13
C LEU A 52 -1.45 -6.26 -4.11
N LYS A 53 -2.04 -5.69 -5.16
CA LYS A 53 -1.32 -4.83 -6.12
C LYS A 53 -0.88 -3.51 -5.48
N THR A 54 -1.73 -2.88 -4.66
CA THR A 54 -1.37 -1.70 -3.85
C THR A 54 -0.15 -1.99 -2.98
N LEU A 55 -0.17 -3.08 -2.20
CA LEU A 55 0.95 -3.45 -1.34
C LEU A 55 2.22 -3.73 -2.14
N ALA A 56 2.11 -4.45 -3.26
CA ALA A 56 3.24 -4.68 -4.15
C ALA A 56 3.82 -3.35 -4.70
N GLY A 57 2.96 -2.41 -5.09
CA GLY A 57 3.36 -1.07 -5.51
C GLY A 57 4.08 -0.30 -4.40
N HIS A 58 3.57 -0.35 -3.16
CA HIS A 58 4.22 0.29 -2.02
C HIS A 58 5.61 -0.31 -1.73
N LEU A 59 5.74 -1.64 -1.78
CA LEU A 59 7.02 -2.33 -1.63
C LEU A 59 7.99 -1.95 -2.76
N LEU A 60 7.52 -1.87 -4.00
CA LEU A 60 8.34 -1.42 -5.13
C LEU A 60 8.78 0.04 -4.96
N THR A 61 7.93 0.93 -4.45
CA THR A 61 8.31 2.31 -4.12
C THR A 61 9.39 2.36 -3.06
N LEU A 62 9.32 1.54 -2.00
CA LEU A 62 10.36 1.45 -0.98
C LEU A 62 11.69 0.90 -1.54
N ALA A 63 11.62 -0.01 -2.51
CA ALA A 63 12.80 -0.61 -3.14
C ALA A 63 13.52 0.28 -4.17
N GLN A 64 12.96 1.43 -4.54
CA GLN A 64 13.55 2.32 -5.56
C GLN A 64 14.99 2.76 -5.22
N ASP A 65 15.82 2.99 -6.22
CA ASP A 65 17.17 3.53 -6.02
C ASP A 65 17.13 4.88 -5.29
N GLY A 66 18.09 5.09 -4.39
CA GLY A 66 18.17 6.30 -3.58
C GLY A 66 17.10 6.41 -2.48
N THR A 67 16.45 5.30 -2.10
CA THR A 67 15.65 5.25 -0.87
C THR A 67 16.55 5.16 0.34
N PRO A 68 16.48 6.12 1.28
CA PRO A 68 17.24 6.03 2.52
C PRO A 68 16.87 4.77 3.29
N ASP A 69 17.86 4.19 3.95
CA ASP A 69 17.64 3.12 4.92
C ASP A 69 16.72 3.60 6.06
N GLY A 70 15.87 2.71 6.57
CA GLY A 70 14.85 3.03 7.57
C GLY A 70 13.64 3.81 7.03
N THR A 71 13.55 4.05 5.71
CA THR A 71 12.32 4.61 5.12
C THR A 71 11.19 3.61 5.28
N HIS A 72 10.07 4.04 5.86
CA HIS A 72 8.93 3.17 6.11
C HIS A 72 7.58 3.83 5.86
N LEU A 73 6.57 2.99 5.66
CA LEU A 73 5.16 3.33 5.53
C LEU A 73 4.39 2.64 6.66
N HIS A 74 3.68 3.43 7.46
CA HIS A 74 2.73 2.93 8.46
C HIS A 74 1.35 2.81 7.86
N LEU A 75 0.69 1.68 8.11
CA LEU A 75 -0.68 1.39 7.74
C LEU A 75 -1.46 0.91 8.97
N ASP A 76 -2.66 1.45 9.14
CA ASP A 76 -3.62 1.11 10.18
C ASP A 76 -5.05 1.28 9.62
N GLU A 77 -6.06 1.05 10.46
CA GLU A 77 -7.48 1.16 10.09
C GLU A 77 -7.90 2.57 9.61
N HIS A 78 -7.10 3.60 9.89
CA HIS A 78 -7.34 4.98 9.46
C HIS A 78 -6.50 5.38 8.24
N SER A 79 -5.56 4.53 7.83
CA SER A 79 -4.60 4.79 6.74
C SER A 79 -4.60 3.69 5.68
N GLY A 80 -5.67 2.91 5.61
CA GLY A 80 -6.01 2.05 4.46
C GLY A 80 -6.14 0.55 4.76
N LEU A 81 -6.05 0.14 6.02
CA LEU A 81 -6.46 -1.21 6.43
C LEU A 81 -7.94 -1.25 6.79
N GLU A 82 -8.55 -2.42 6.71
CA GLU A 82 -9.93 -2.64 7.17
C GLU A 82 -10.00 -2.53 8.71
N GLU A 83 -11.15 -2.09 9.23
CA GLU A 83 -11.42 -1.90 10.68
C GLU A 83 -11.05 -3.15 11.49
N GLY A 84 -10.35 -2.96 12.61
CA GLY A 84 -9.92 -4.07 13.48
C GLY A 84 -8.65 -4.80 13.02
N SER A 85 -8.03 -4.36 11.92
CA SER A 85 -6.71 -4.84 11.51
C SER A 85 -5.64 -4.46 12.54
N LEU A 86 -4.64 -5.32 12.69
CA LEU A 86 -3.38 -4.95 13.34
C LEU A 86 -2.65 -3.90 12.47
N SER A 87 -1.96 -2.94 13.10
CA SER A 87 -1.10 -2.01 12.38
C SER A 87 0.04 -2.76 11.65
N LEU A 88 0.38 -2.30 10.45
CA LEU A 88 1.41 -2.85 9.58
C LEU A 88 2.44 -1.76 9.26
N VAL A 89 3.73 -2.12 9.34
CA VAL A 89 4.84 -1.27 8.90
C VAL A 89 5.54 -1.96 7.74
N LEU A 90 5.69 -1.25 6.63
CA LEU A 90 6.54 -1.65 5.51
C LEU A 90 7.80 -0.79 5.56
N GLU A 91 8.97 -1.40 5.67
CA GLU A 91 10.24 -0.67 5.85
C GLU A 91 11.29 -1.18 4.87
N ARG A 92 12.06 -0.25 4.29
CA ARG A 92 13.35 -0.58 3.68
C ARG A 92 14.38 -0.66 4.79
N CYS A 93 15.01 -1.82 4.93
CA CYS A 93 16.13 -2.04 5.82
C CYS A 93 17.23 -2.75 5.03
N ASP A 94 18.15 -1.97 4.45
CA ASP A 94 19.42 -2.47 3.94
C ASP A 94 20.43 -2.26 5.08
N GLU A 95 20.50 -3.21 6.03
CA GLU A 95 21.56 -3.21 7.06
C GLU A 95 22.94 -3.00 6.37
N ASP A 96 23.80 -2.12 6.90
CA ASP A 96 25.20 -1.98 6.47
C ASP A 96 26.03 -3.24 6.76
#